data_AF-A0A8I1IP93-F1
#
_entry.id   AF-A0A8I1IP93-F1
#
_cell.length_a   1.000
_cell.length_b   1.000
_cell.length_c   1.000
_cell.angle_alpha   90.00
_cell.angle_beta   90.00
_cell.angle_gamma   90.00
#
_symmetry.space_group_name_H-M   'P 1'
#
loop_
_entity.id
_entity.type
_entity.pdbx_description
1 polymer ?
#
loop_
_entity_poly.entity_id
_entity_poly.type
_entity_poly.pdbx_seq_one_letter_code
_entity_poly.pdbx_strand_id
1 'polypeptide(L)'
;MRKTVDSLSARNAIGEKERLVMEEYRRKTEAVEMAVSLIMDDNVRRVIEFRFIRGNTRWGTVSRFSSITDRSVDRRIVRGIGSVAETLKLLGLL
;
A
#
# COMPACT_ATOMS: atom_id res chain seq x y z
N MET A 1 -9.48 0.17 -4.11
CA MET A 1 -9.05 -1.04 -4.85
C MET A 1 -9.61 -2.29 -4.18
N ARG A 2 -9.29 -2.59 -2.91
CA ARG A 2 -9.82 -3.76 -2.18
C ARG A 2 -11.35 -3.96 -2.29
N LYS A 3 -12.15 -2.95 -1.94
CA LYS A 3 -13.63 -3.00 -2.06
C LYS A 3 -14.15 -3.34 -3.47
N THR A 4 -13.45 -2.93 -4.53
CA THR A 4 -13.85 -3.20 -5.92
C THR A 4 -13.58 -4.65 -6.28
N VAL A 5 -12.40 -5.17 -5.93
CA VAL A 5 -12.04 -6.59 -6.09
C VAL A 5 -13.03 -7.47 -5.33
N ASP A 6 -13.31 -7.14 -4.06
CA ASP A 6 -14.24 -7.88 -3.19
C ASP A 6 -15.67 -7.93 -3.78
N SER A 7 -16.15 -6.80 -4.33
CA SER A 7 -17.47 -6.71 -4.96
C SER A 7 -17.60 -7.50 -6.26
N LEU A 8 -16.51 -7.64 -7.03
CA LEU A 8 -16.50 -8.38 -8.28
C LEU A 8 -16.41 -9.89 -8.03
N SER A 9 -15.61 -10.31 -7.04
CA SER A 9 -15.50 -11.73 -6.64
C SER A 9 -16.81 -12.33 -6.11
N ALA A 10 -17.76 -11.51 -5.67
CA ALA A 10 -19.04 -11.96 -5.12
C ALA A 10 -20.12 -12.26 -6.20
N ARG A 11 -19.86 -11.99 -7.49
CA ARG A 11 -20.82 -12.21 -8.58
C ARG A 11 -20.49 -13.51 -9.33
N ASN A 12 -21.42 -14.46 -9.37
CA ASN A 12 -21.25 -15.81 -9.92
C ASN A 12 -21.00 -15.92 -11.45
N ALA A 13 -20.90 -14.80 -12.17
CA ALA A 13 -20.46 -14.77 -13.56
C ALA A 13 -19.83 -13.40 -13.85
N ILE A 14 -18.50 -13.33 -13.71
CA ILE A 14 -17.71 -12.14 -14.06
C ILE A 14 -17.50 -12.18 -15.57
N GLY A 15 -17.90 -11.12 -16.29
CA GLY A 15 -17.66 -11.03 -17.74
C GLY A 15 -16.16 -10.88 -18.04
N GLU A 16 -15.74 -11.20 -19.28
CA GLU A 16 -14.31 -11.17 -19.66
C GLU A 16 -13.63 -9.83 -19.34
N LYS A 17 -14.33 -8.71 -19.57
CA LYS A 17 -13.84 -7.37 -19.24
C LYS A 17 -13.61 -7.17 -17.74
N GLU A 18 -14.55 -7.62 -16.91
CA GLU A 18 -14.44 -7.52 -15.46
C GLU A 18 -13.28 -8.39 -14.93
N ARG A 19 -13.05 -9.56 -15.54
CA ARG A 19 -11.91 -10.45 -15.23
C ARG A 19 -10.57 -9.78 -15.53
N LEU A 20 -10.43 -9.18 -16.71
CA LEU A 20 -9.20 -8.48 -17.10
C LEU A 20 -8.90 -7.31 -16.15
N VAL A 21 -9.92 -6.54 -15.79
CA VAL A 21 -9.81 -5.44 -14.83
C VAL A 21 -9.42 -5.95 -13.44
N MET A 22 -10.03 -7.04 -12.97
CA MET A 22 -9.69 -7.66 -11.68
C MET A 22 -8.22 -8.10 -11.64
N GLU A 23 -7.74 -8.75 -12.70
CA GLU A 23 -6.35 -9.22 -12.80
C GLU A 23 -5.35 -8.05 -12.87
N GLU A 24 -5.70 -6.96 -13.54
CA GLU A 24 -4.89 -5.74 -13.52
C GLU A 24 -4.78 -5.14 -12.11
N TYR A 25 -5.91 -4.97 -11.41
CA TYR A 25 -5.91 -4.44 -10.04
C TYR A 25 -5.23 -5.36 -9.05
N ARG A 26 -5.35 -6.67 -9.23
CA ARG A 26 -4.65 -7.68 -8.42
C ARG A 26 -3.14 -7.50 -8.55
N ARG A 27 -2.61 -7.50 -9.78
CA ARG A 27 -1.18 -7.29 -10.05
C ARG A 27 -0.64 -5.99 -9.46
N LYS A 28 -1.39 -4.89 -9.61
CA LYS A 28 -1.03 -3.60 -9.00
C LYS A 28 -1.02 -3.64 -7.48
N THR A 29 -1.98 -4.33 -6.86
CA THR A 29 -2.07 -4.46 -5.40
C THR A 29 -0.90 -5.29 -4.86
N GLU A 30 -0.64 -6.45 -5.47
CA GLU A 30 0.47 -7.33 -5.10
C GLU A 30 1.81 -6.63 -5.24
N ALA A 31 2.01 -5.84 -6.32
CA ALA A 31 3.23 -5.07 -6.50
C ALA A 31 3.43 -3.98 -5.43
N VAL A 32 2.37 -3.29 -5.00
CA VAL A 32 2.45 -2.30 -3.92
C VAL A 32 2.75 -2.98 -2.58
N GLU A 33 2.08 -4.09 -2.27
CA GLU A 33 2.31 -4.83 -1.03
C GLU A 33 3.73 -5.39 -0.96
N MET A 34 4.25 -5.92 -2.07
CA MET A 34 5.66 -6.32 -2.21
C MET A 34 6.62 -5.13 -2.08
N ALA A 35 6.33 -4.00 -2.71
CA ALA A 35 7.18 -2.81 -2.60
C ALA A 35 7.27 -2.29 -1.15
N VAL A 36 6.19 -2.40 -0.37
CA VAL A 36 6.22 -2.11 1.07
C VAL A 36 7.06 -3.14 1.81
N SER A 37 6.95 -4.43 1.50
CA SER A 37 7.73 -5.48 2.19
C SER A 37 9.23 -5.35 1.96
N LEU A 38 9.64 -4.83 0.80
CA LEU A 38 11.04 -4.57 0.43
C LEU A 38 11.66 -3.32 1.09
N ILE A 39 10.89 -2.52 1.85
CA ILE A 39 11.46 -1.41 2.62
C ILE A 39 12.41 -1.98 3.68
N MET A 40 13.70 -1.67 3.56
CA MET A 40 14.75 -2.19 4.45
C MET A 40 14.66 -1.63 5.87
N ASP A 41 14.38 -0.32 6.04
CA ASP A 41 14.21 0.27 7.38
C ASP A 41 12.87 -0.16 7.98
N ASP A 42 12.95 -1.08 8.94
CA ASP A 42 11.85 -1.60 9.74
C ASP A 42 10.94 -0.51 10.33
N ASN A 43 11.52 0.59 10.80
CA ASN A 43 10.74 1.67 11.39
C ASN A 43 9.94 2.44 10.33
N VAL A 44 10.48 2.56 9.12
CA VAL A 44 9.77 3.16 7.98
C VAL A 44 8.68 2.20 7.51
N ARG A 45 9.00 0.93 7.32
CA ARG A 45 8.06 -0.10 6.86
C ARG A 45 6.81 -0.17 7.74
N ARG A 46 7.00 -0.27 9.06
CA ARG A 46 5.87 -0.35 10.01
C ARG A 46 4.97 0.88 9.94
N VAL A 47 5.53 2.08 9.73
CA VAL A 47 4.74 3.31 9.58
C VAL A 47 3.94 3.28 8.26
N ILE A 48 4.57 2.88 7.16
CA ILE A 48 3.90 2.77 5.84
C ILE A 48 2.79 1.73 5.87
N GLU A 49 3.05 0.53 6.40
CA GLU A 49 2.07 -0.54 6.49
C GLU A 49 0.86 -0.12 7.33
N PHE A 50 1.11 0.45 8.52
CA PHE A 50 0.04 0.92 9.38
C PHE A 50 -0.78 2.03 8.71
N ARG A 51 -0.12 3.00 8.07
CA ARG A 51 -0.81 4.14 7.47
C ARG A 51 -1.59 3.75 6.21
N PHE A 52 -0.97 3.01 5.29
CA PHE A 52 -1.49 2.86 3.92
C PHE A 52 -2.03 1.46 3.63
N ILE A 53 -1.36 0.39 4.07
CA ILE A 53 -1.83 -0.99 3.82
C ILE A 53 -3.05 -1.33 4.70
N ARG A 54 -2.99 -0.92 5.98
CA ARG A 54 -4.10 -1.06 6.93
C ARG A 54 -5.10 0.11 6.86
N GLY A 55 -4.75 1.20 6.17
CA GLY A 55 -5.66 2.31 5.89
C GLY A 55 -5.96 3.23 7.08
N ASN A 56 -5.04 3.40 8.03
CA ASN A 56 -5.24 4.27 9.17
C ASN A 56 -5.10 5.77 8.81
N THR A 57 -5.69 6.65 9.63
CA THR A 57 -5.56 8.10 9.44
C THR A 57 -4.17 8.60 9.85
N ARG A 58 -3.80 9.83 9.45
CA ARG A 58 -2.55 10.46 9.91
C ARG A 58 -2.51 10.56 11.43
N TRP A 59 -3.60 11.05 12.02
CA TRP A 59 -3.72 11.19 13.47
C TRP A 59 -3.59 9.83 14.17
N GLY A 60 -4.28 8.80 13.69
CA GLY A 60 -4.17 7.44 14.23
C GLY A 60 -2.75 6.88 14.11
N THR A 61 -2.05 7.21 13.03
CA THR A 61 -0.64 6.81 12.84
C THR A 61 0.27 7.51 13.85
N VAL A 62 0.17 8.83 14.00
CA VAL A 62 0.94 9.59 15.00
C VAL A 62 0.68 9.05 16.41
N SER A 63 -0.59 8.85 16.76
CA SER A 63 -0.99 8.30 18.06
C SER A 63 -0.38 6.91 18.31
N ARG A 64 -0.39 6.02 17.31
CA ARG A 64 0.21 4.68 17.40
C ARG A 64 1.72 4.70 17.59
N PHE A 65 2.41 5.67 17.00
CA PHE A 65 3.87 5.81 17.04
C PHE A 65 4.33 6.94 17.98
N SER A 66 3.56 7.25 19.03
CA SER A 66 3.76 8.36 19.96
C SER A 66 5.11 8.39 20.69
N SER A 67 5.87 7.28 20.68
CA SER A 67 7.27 7.23 21.12
C SER A 67 8.22 8.14 20.33
N ILE A 68 7.79 8.69 19.19
CA ILE A 68 8.53 9.63 18.35
C ILE A 68 7.66 10.85 18.02
N THR A 69 8.31 11.94 17.63
CA THR A 69 7.61 13.17 17.24
C THR A 69 6.82 13.00 15.93
N ASP A 70 5.74 13.75 15.76
CA ASP A 70 4.96 13.85 14.52
C ASP A 70 5.85 14.06 13.29
N ARG A 71 6.81 14.97 13.39
CA ARG A 71 7.76 15.25 12.31
C ARG A 71 8.61 14.02 11.96
N SER A 72 8.91 13.17 12.93
CA SER A 72 9.63 11.92 12.70
C SER A 72 8.75 10.89 12.00
N VAL A 73 7.45 10.82 12.33
CA VAL A 73 6.47 10.00 11.61
C VAL A 73 6.36 10.47 10.16
N ASP A 74 6.20 11.77 9.93
CA ASP A 74 6.09 12.34 8.59
C ASP A 74 7.35 12.09 7.75
N ARG A 75 8.56 12.24 8.33
CA ARG A 75 9.81 11.89 7.64
C ARG A 75 9.86 10.42 7.23
N ARG A 76 9.40 9.51 8.08
CA ARG A 76 9.32 8.08 7.75
C ARG A 76 8.32 7.83 6.63
N ILE A 77 7.17 8.50 6.64
CA ILE A 77 6.18 8.44 5.55
C ILE A 77 6.83 8.87 4.22
N VAL A 78 7.52 10.02 4.18
CA VAL A 78 8.16 10.52 2.95
C VAL A 78 9.20 9.53 2.42
N ARG A 79 10.08 9.01 3.28
CA ARG A 79 11.10 8.01 2.88
C ARG A 79 10.48 6.72 2.37
N GLY A 80 9.43 6.25 3.04
CA GLY A 80 8.75 5.03 2.68
C GLY A 80 8.00 5.14 1.35
N ILE A 81 7.32 6.27 1.10
CA ILE A 81 6.72 6.57 -0.21
C ILE A 81 7.79 6.57 -1.30
N GLY A 82 8.94 7.21 -1.06
CA GLY A 82 10.07 7.18 -2.01
C GLY A 82 10.54 5.76 -2.32
N SER A 83 10.71 4.93 -1.29
CA SER A 83 11.16 3.53 -1.45
C SER A 83 10.16 2.69 -2.25
N VAL A 84 8.86 2.86 -1.99
CA VAL A 84 7.80 2.18 -2.74
C VAL A 84 7.81 2.64 -4.20
N ALA A 85 7.89 3.95 -4.44
CA ALA A 85 7.90 4.50 -5.79
C ALA A 85 9.09 3.99 -6.61
N GLU A 86 10.31 3.99 -6.06
CA GLU A 86 11.49 3.45 -6.75
C GLU A 86 11.33 1.95 -7.06
N THR A 87 10.77 1.18 -6.15
CA THR A 87 10.52 -0.25 -6.39
C THR A 87 9.51 -0.46 -7.53
N LEU A 88 8.42 0.30 -7.54
CA LEU A 88 7.40 0.21 -8.59
C LEU A 88 7.93 0.67 -9.96
N LYS A 89 8.82 1.66 -10.02
CA LYS A 89 9.54 2.03 -11.25
C LYS A 89 10.38 0.87 -11.78
N LEU A 90 11.12 0.18 -10.91
CA LEU A 90 11.92 -1.00 -11.30
C LEU A 90 11.05 -2.13 -11.87
N LEU A 91 9.81 -2.25 -11.42
CA LEU A 91 8.84 -3.22 -11.93
C LEU A 91 8.13 -2.76 -13.22
N GLY A 92 8.39 -1.55 -13.70
CA GLY A 92 7.72 -0.98 -14.89
C GLY A 92 6.25 -0.62 -14.66
N LEU A 93 5.87 -0.32 -13.41
CA LEU A 93 4.48 0.01 -13.03
C LEU A 93 4.24 1.50 -12.79
N LEU A 94 5.32 2.29 -12.70
CA LEU A 94 5.36 3.76 -12.57
C LEU A 94 6.45 4.30 -13.50
#